data_AF-A0AAN5D3R0-F1
#
_entry.id   AF-A0AAN5D3R0-F1
#
_cell.length_a   1.000
_cell.length_b   1.000
_cell.length_c   1.000
_cell.angle_alpha   90.00
_cell.angle_beta   90.00
_cell.angle_gamma   90.00
#
_symmetry.space_group_name_H-M   'P 1'
#
loop_
_entity.id
_entity.type
_entity.pdbx_description
1 polymer ?
#
loop_
_entity_poly.entity_id
_entity_poly.type
_entity_poly.pdbx_seq_one_letter_code
_entity_poly.pdbx_strand_id
1 'polypeptide(L)'
;DGMCQEVVEILKRKPSMEQWRHALKIIHCMSSKGENYPALNSNHITPLIRLMTLPNLSIALETTKSVASIAGESARLRDLVLQSNVLGALKTLCGKLKNLPISFVRVLSVTFGSICSHTGSKVSLELHDVMVQCLFQLLQFQDHEVCKSAIGALVGITCESSNESAQRQIVLDSGILPLVFKHLSDDCDNMMELALSV
;
A
#
# COMPACT_ATOMS: atom_id res chain seq x y z
N ASP A 1 1.24 12.30 -25.42
CA ASP A 1 1.41 13.01 -24.15
C ASP A 1 2.88 13.12 -23.78
N GLY A 2 3.46 14.32 -23.83
CA GLY A 2 4.89 14.55 -23.57
C GLY A 2 5.30 14.28 -22.12
N MET A 3 4.42 14.55 -21.15
CA MET A 3 4.71 14.36 -19.72
C MET A 3 4.88 12.88 -19.34
N CYS A 4 4.13 11.98 -19.97
CA CYS A 4 4.24 10.54 -19.82
C CYS A 4 5.62 10.01 -20.24
N GLN A 5 6.09 10.44 -21.43
CA GLN A 5 7.39 10.02 -21.96
C GLN A 5 8.54 10.59 -21.14
N GLU A 6 8.41 11.83 -20.66
CA GLU A 6 9.40 12.46 -19.78
C GLU A 6 9.59 11.68 -18.48
N VAL A 7 8.50 11.28 -17.81
CA VAL A 7 8.55 10.45 -16.60
C VAL A 7 9.25 9.12 -16.88
N VAL A 8 8.89 8.44 -17.96
CA VAL A 8 9.49 7.14 -18.32
C VAL A 8 10.99 7.28 -18.60
N GLU A 9 11.42 8.32 -19.30
CA GLU A 9 12.84 8.55 -19.61
C GLU A 9 13.66 8.94 -18.37
N ILE A 10 13.09 9.75 -17.47
CA ILE A 10 13.70 10.05 -16.16
C ILE A 10 13.87 8.76 -15.35
N LEU A 11 12.82 7.94 -15.25
CA LEU A 11 12.84 6.73 -14.43
C LEU A 11 13.74 5.61 -15.00
N LYS A 12 14.07 5.66 -16.30
CA LYS A 12 15.04 4.74 -16.93
C LYS A 12 16.50 5.08 -16.64
N ARG A 13 16.83 6.36 -16.37
CA ARG A 13 18.22 6.85 -16.32
C ARG A 13 18.60 7.30 -14.91
N LYS A 14 18.95 6.36 -14.00
CA LYS A 14 19.46 6.60 -12.62
C LYS A 14 19.30 8.07 -12.16
N PRO A 15 18.07 8.56 -11.95
CA PRO A 15 17.81 9.99 -11.96
C PRO A 15 18.41 10.68 -10.74
N SER A 16 18.74 11.96 -10.89
CA SER A 16 19.04 12.79 -9.72
C SER A 16 17.81 12.92 -8.82
N MET A 17 18.00 13.28 -7.55
CA MET A 17 16.89 13.51 -6.62
C MET A 17 15.89 14.55 -7.15
N GLU A 18 16.34 15.53 -7.93
CA GLU A 18 15.48 16.57 -8.50
C GLU A 18 14.65 16.05 -9.67
N GLN A 19 15.26 15.31 -10.59
CA GLN A 19 14.56 14.65 -11.70
C GLN A 19 13.51 13.68 -11.18
N TRP A 20 13.82 12.93 -10.13
CA TRP A 20 12.87 12.02 -9.50
C TRP A 20 11.70 12.78 -8.83
N ARG A 21 11.94 13.88 -8.10
CA ARG A 21 10.86 14.71 -7.53
C ARG A 21 9.95 15.27 -8.61
N HIS A 22 10.54 15.69 -9.73
CA HIS A 22 9.82 16.16 -10.89
C HIS A 22 8.93 15.06 -11.48
N ALA A 23 9.48 13.87 -11.70
CA ALA A 23 8.71 12.72 -12.18
C ALA A 23 7.54 12.36 -11.25
N LEU A 24 7.77 12.33 -9.93
CA LEU A 24 6.69 12.09 -8.96
C LEU A 24 5.62 13.17 -9.00
N LYS A 25 6.00 14.44 -9.06
CA LYS A 25 5.06 15.55 -9.13
C LYS A 25 4.18 15.45 -10.37
N ILE A 26 4.76 15.07 -11.50
CA ILE A 26 4.02 14.80 -12.74
C ILE A 26 3.03 13.66 -12.51
N ILE A 27 3.48 12.51 -11.99
CA ILE A 27 2.61 11.35 -11.73
C ILE A 27 1.47 11.70 -10.78
N HIS A 28 1.74 12.40 -9.69
CA HIS A 28 0.74 12.79 -8.71
C HIS A 28 -0.30 13.75 -9.32
N CYS A 29 0.14 14.72 -10.13
CA CYS A 29 -0.74 15.60 -10.88
C CYS A 29 -1.58 14.85 -11.93
N MET A 30 -1.04 13.77 -12.51
CA MET A 30 -1.81 12.89 -13.41
C MET A 30 -2.84 12.07 -12.63
N SER A 31 -2.51 11.58 -11.43
CA SER A 31 -3.40 10.81 -10.57
C SER A 31 -4.54 11.64 -9.99
N SER A 32 -4.24 12.86 -9.52
CA SER A 32 -5.24 13.78 -8.96
C SER A 32 -6.25 14.31 -9.97
N LYS A 33 -6.06 14.02 -11.27
CA LYS A 33 -7.04 14.29 -12.33
C LYS A 33 -8.07 13.14 -12.47
N GLY A 34 -7.95 12.10 -11.65
CA GLY A 34 -8.91 11.00 -11.52
C GLY A 34 -9.01 10.08 -12.74
N GLU A 35 -10.17 9.44 -12.90
CA GLU A 35 -10.47 8.53 -14.02
C GLU A 35 -10.33 9.18 -15.41
N ASN A 36 -10.35 10.52 -15.47
CA ASN A 36 -10.23 11.32 -16.69
C ASN A 36 -8.77 11.52 -17.17
N TYR A 37 -7.76 10.88 -16.55
CA TYR A 37 -6.40 10.86 -17.09
C TYR A 37 -6.09 9.52 -17.80
N PRO A 38 -6.49 9.35 -19.08
CA PRO A 38 -6.33 8.11 -19.84
C PRO A 38 -4.87 7.71 -20.10
N ALA A 39 -3.90 8.58 -19.79
CA ALA A 39 -2.49 8.35 -20.10
C ALA A 39 -1.71 7.54 -19.05
N LEU A 40 -2.26 7.36 -17.84
CA LEU A 40 -1.62 6.55 -16.78
C LEU A 40 -1.82 5.06 -17.08
N ASN A 41 -0.70 4.36 -17.24
CA ASN A 41 -0.65 2.94 -17.58
C ASN A 41 0.59 2.27 -16.94
N SER A 42 0.73 0.95 -17.14
CA SER A 42 1.76 0.12 -16.51
C SER A 42 3.20 0.58 -16.79
N ASN A 43 3.45 1.25 -17.92
CA ASN A 43 4.77 1.80 -18.25
C ASN A 43 5.22 2.92 -17.30
N HIS A 44 4.27 3.59 -16.63
CA HIS A 44 4.54 4.62 -15.65
C HIS A 44 4.64 4.05 -14.24
N ILE A 45 3.74 3.11 -13.91
CA ILE A 45 3.65 2.53 -12.56
C ILE A 45 4.76 1.51 -12.30
N THR A 46 5.08 0.64 -13.27
CA THR A 46 6.10 -0.42 -13.08
C THR A 46 7.47 0.14 -12.67
N PRO A 47 7.99 1.23 -13.29
CA PRO A 47 9.22 1.84 -12.81
C PRO A 47 9.12 2.36 -11.37
N LEU A 48 7.99 2.94 -10.95
CA LEU A 48 7.79 3.38 -9.56
C LEU A 48 7.85 2.21 -8.58
N ILE A 49 7.16 1.11 -8.90
CA ILE A 49 7.20 -0.10 -8.06
C ILE A 49 8.62 -0.61 -7.87
N ARG A 50 9.45 -0.58 -8.93
CA ARG A 50 10.87 -0.97 -8.83
C ARG A 50 11.68 -0.05 -7.91
N LEU A 51 11.32 1.23 -7.81
CA LEU A 51 12.03 2.17 -6.94
C LEU A 51 11.72 1.96 -5.46
N MET A 52 10.56 1.38 -5.12
CA MET A 52 10.17 1.10 -3.72
C MET A 52 11.19 0.22 -2.99
N THR A 53 11.93 -0.64 -3.72
CA THR A 53 12.87 -1.59 -3.13
C THR A 53 14.33 -1.16 -3.29
N LEU A 54 14.61 0.06 -3.76
CA LEU A 54 15.96 0.55 -3.90
C LEU A 54 16.67 0.73 -2.55
N PRO A 55 18.01 0.61 -2.51
CA PRO A 55 18.79 0.86 -1.30
C PRO A 55 18.69 2.30 -0.78
N ASN A 56 18.40 3.27 -1.65
CA ASN A 56 18.20 4.65 -1.24
C ASN A 56 16.82 4.81 -0.61
N LEU A 57 16.79 4.75 0.73
CA LEU A 57 15.55 4.82 1.51
C LEU A 57 14.77 6.12 1.31
N SER A 58 15.43 7.24 1.00
CA SER A 58 14.72 8.50 0.73
C SER A 58 13.91 8.41 -0.56
N ILE A 59 14.47 7.81 -1.60
CA ILE A 59 13.76 7.58 -2.88
C ILE A 59 12.66 6.55 -2.68
N ALA A 60 12.97 5.44 -2.01
CA ALA A 60 12.04 4.36 -1.77
C ALA A 60 10.82 4.81 -0.94
N LEU A 61 11.05 5.58 0.13
CA LEU A 61 10.01 6.14 1.00
C LEU A 61 9.00 6.96 0.21
N GLU A 62 9.48 7.96 -0.51
CA GLU A 62 8.61 8.88 -1.22
C GLU A 62 7.95 8.25 -2.44
N THR A 63 8.63 7.31 -3.10
CA THR A 63 8.00 6.53 -4.16
C THR A 63 6.87 5.68 -3.59
N THR A 64 7.07 5.08 -2.42
CA THR A 64 6.03 4.33 -1.72
C THR A 64 4.83 5.22 -1.37
N LYS A 65 5.04 6.46 -0.90
CA LYS A 65 3.95 7.43 -0.68
C LYS A 65 3.14 7.71 -1.95
N SER A 66 3.84 7.87 -3.07
CA SER A 66 3.18 8.12 -4.37
C SER A 66 2.37 6.92 -4.82
N VAL A 67 2.89 5.70 -4.65
CA VAL A 67 2.16 4.47 -4.95
C VAL A 67 0.91 4.33 -4.08
N ALA A 68 1.00 4.64 -2.78
CA ALA A 68 -0.14 4.64 -1.86
C ALA A 68 -1.25 5.59 -2.34
N SER A 69 -0.88 6.84 -2.68
CA SER A 69 -1.83 7.82 -3.21
C SER A 69 -2.47 7.32 -4.50
N ILE A 70 -1.70 6.85 -5.49
CA ILE A 70 -2.24 6.31 -6.75
C ILE A 70 -3.24 5.18 -6.51
N ALA A 71 -2.90 4.24 -5.62
CA ALA A 71 -3.78 3.11 -5.30
C ALA A 71 -5.06 3.56 -4.58
N GLY A 72 -4.98 4.59 -3.72
CA GLY A 72 -6.11 5.12 -2.98
C GLY A 72 -7.12 5.91 -3.81
N GLU A 73 -6.70 6.50 -4.93
CA GLU A 73 -7.55 7.37 -5.77
C GLU A 73 -8.76 6.66 -6.39
N SER A 74 -8.59 5.43 -6.91
CA SER A 74 -9.69 4.68 -7.56
C SER A 74 -9.38 3.19 -7.69
N ALA A 75 -10.43 2.36 -7.78
CA ALA A 75 -10.30 0.92 -8.04
C ALA A 75 -9.50 0.62 -9.33
N ARG A 76 -9.68 1.42 -10.39
CA ARG A 76 -8.93 1.29 -11.66
C ARG A 76 -7.43 1.48 -11.47
N LEU A 77 -7.02 2.52 -10.74
CA LEU A 77 -5.61 2.83 -10.51
C LEU A 77 -4.98 1.83 -9.53
N ARG A 78 -5.71 1.37 -8.52
CA ARG A 78 -5.29 0.25 -7.67
C ARG A 78 -5.02 -1.00 -8.50
N ASP A 79 -5.94 -1.39 -9.37
CA ASP A 79 -5.77 -2.58 -10.21
C ASP A 79 -4.54 -2.46 -11.12
N LEU A 80 -4.25 -1.25 -11.61
CA LEU A 80 -3.05 -0.97 -12.37
C LEU A 80 -1.76 -1.13 -11.53
N VAL A 81 -1.78 -0.70 -10.27
CA VAL A 81 -0.70 -0.91 -9.30
C VAL A 81 -0.49 -2.40 -9.02
N LEU A 82 -1.57 -3.17 -8.85
CA LEU A 82 -1.54 -4.63 -8.67
C LEU A 82 -0.92 -5.33 -9.88
N GLN A 83 -1.36 -4.99 -11.10
CA GLN A 83 -0.83 -5.52 -12.36
C GLN A 83 0.65 -5.17 -12.59
N SER A 84 1.16 -4.11 -11.95
CA SER A 84 2.54 -3.65 -12.06
C SER A 84 3.51 -4.34 -11.08
N ASN A 85 3.12 -5.49 -10.53
CA ASN A 85 3.92 -6.33 -9.60
C ASN A 85 4.26 -5.65 -8.27
N VAL A 86 3.34 -4.83 -7.73
CA VAL A 86 3.51 -4.26 -6.37
C VAL A 86 3.65 -5.34 -5.30
N LEU A 87 3.02 -6.50 -5.48
CA LEU A 87 3.05 -7.59 -4.51
C LEU A 87 4.49 -8.08 -4.24
N GLY A 88 5.32 -8.21 -5.28
CA GLY A 88 6.73 -8.58 -5.11
C GLY A 88 7.53 -7.51 -4.33
N ALA A 89 7.24 -6.23 -4.57
CA ALA A 89 7.86 -5.14 -3.84
C ALA A 89 7.45 -5.14 -2.36
N LEU A 90 6.16 -5.34 -2.07
CA LEU A 90 5.63 -5.43 -0.71
C LEU A 90 6.23 -6.62 0.04
N LYS A 91 6.25 -7.83 -0.55
CA LYS A 91 6.92 -9.01 0.04
C LYS A 91 8.36 -8.69 0.45
N THR A 92 9.11 -8.02 -0.44
CA THR A 92 10.50 -7.62 -0.19
C THR A 92 10.63 -6.63 0.97
N LEU A 93 9.71 -5.66 1.06
CA LEU A 93 9.72 -4.63 2.11
C LEU A 93 9.24 -5.20 3.46
N CYS A 94 8.24 -6.08 3.47
CA CYS A 94 7.79 -6.79 4.67
C CYS A 94 8.93 -7.58 5.31
N GLY A 95 9.69 -8.33 4.50
CA GLY A 95 10.86 -9.07 4.97
C GLY A 95 11.98 -8.21 5.58
N LYS A 96 11.91 -6.87 5.41
CA LYS A 96 12.89 -5.91 5.95
C LYS A 96 12.30 -4.93 6.96
N LEU A 97 11.03 -5.05 7.35
CA LEU A 97 10.34 -4.07 8.20
C LEU A 97 11.13 -3.65 9.44
N LYS A 98 11.73 -4.62 10.15
CA LYS A 98 12.51 -4.38 11.37
C LYS A 98 13.79 -3.55 11.14
N ASN A 99 14.28 -3.49 9.90
CA ASN A 99 15.48 -2.76 9.52
C ASN A 99 15.14 -1.40 8.87
N LEU A 100 13.85 -1.08 8.69
CA LEU A 100 13.42 0.17 8.11
C LEU A 100 13.23 1.24 9.20
N PRO A 101 13.53 2.52 8.89
CA PRO A 101 13.17 3.62 9.78
C PRO A 101 11.66 3.66 10.03
N ILE A 102 11.24 4.05 11.24
CA ILE A 102 9.82 4.06 11.61
C ILE A 102 8.96 4.93 10.68
N SER A 103 9.53 6.03 10.16
CA SER A 103 8.87 6.89 9.18
C SER A 103 8.53 6.16 7.87
N PHE A 104 9.34 5.18 7.48
CA PHE A 104 9.05 4.31 6.33
C PHE A 104 8.00 3.27 6.70
N VAL A 105 8.09 2.66 7.88
CA VAL A 105 7.08 1.70 8.33
C VAL A 105 5.68 2.32 8.34
N ARG A 106 5.53 3.58 8.80
CA ARG A 106 4.26 4.33 8.73
C ARG A 106 3.74 4.53 7.31
N VAL A 107 4.62 4.84 6.37
CA VAL A 107 4.24 4.98 4.95
C VAL A 107 3.82 3.63 4.38
N LEU A 108 4.52 2.55 4.72
CA LEU A 108 4.16 1.20 4.29
C LEU A 108 2.80 0.78 4.83
N SER A 109 2.50 1.03 6.11
CA SER A 109 1.20 0.68 6.69
C SER A 109 0.04 1.39 5.99
N VAL A 110 0.20 2.67 5.65
CA VAL A 110 -0.80 3.40 4.84
C VAL A 110 -0.92 2.81 3.43
N THR A 111 0.20 2.42 2.82
CA THR A 111 0.22 1.80 1.47
C THR A 111 -0.57 0.50 1.44
N PHE A 112 -0.47 -0.33 2.48
CA PHE A 112 -1.30 -1.53 2.61
C PHE A 112 -2.79 -1.18 2.65
N GLY A 113 -3.17 -0.19 3.46
CA GLY A 113 -4.54 0.33 3.50
C GLY A 113 -5.04 0.75 2.12
N SER A 114 -4.30 1.61 1.42
CA SER A 114 -4.69 2.11 0.09
C SER A 114 -4.84 1.00 -0.97
N ILE A 115 -4.01 -0.05 -0.91
CA ILE A 115 -4.12 -1.19 -1.82
C ILE A 115 -5.31 -2.10 -1.44
N CYS A 116 -5.66 -2.15 -0.16
CA CYS A 116 -6.79 -2.95 0.34
C CYS A 116 -8.13 -2.19 0.29
N SER A 117 -8.13 -0.88 0.01
CA SER A 117 -9.34 -0.11 -0.19
C SER A 117 -10.01 -0.43 -1.55
N HIS A 118 -11.33 -0.27 -1.60
CA HIS A 118 -12.16 -0.38 -2.82
C HIS A 118 -12.34 -1.82 -3.33
N THR A 119 -12.22 -2.84 -2.48
CA THR A 119 -12.14 -4.29 -2.79
C THR A 119 -13.43 -4.91 -3.36
N GLY A 120 -14.04 -4.24 -4.35
CA GLY A 120 -14.99 -4.84 -5.27
C GLY A 120 -14.34 -5.93 -6.13
N SER A 121 -14.30 -7.16 -5.62
CA SER A 121 -14.28 -8.44 -6.34
C SER A 121 -13.00 -9.00 -7.00
N LYS A 122 -11.82 -8.34 -6.97
CA LYS A 122 -10.65 -8.82 -7.78
C LYS A 122 -9.29 -8.95 -7.07
N VAL A 123 -9.25 -9.06 -5.75
CA VAL A 123 -8.00 -9.32 -5.03
C VAL A 123 -7.79 -10.84 -4.93
N SER A 124 -6.65 -11.34 -5.43
CA SER A 124 -6.34 -12.78 -5.38
C SER A 124 -6.11 -13.25 -3.94
N LEU A 125 -6.41 -14.51 -3.64
CA LEU A 125 -6.15 -15.07 -2.29
C LEU A 125 -4.67 -14.97 -1.89
N GLU A 126 -3.75 -15.07 -2.87
CA GLU A 126 -2.31 -14.88 -2.62
C GLU A 126 -2.00 -13.46 -2.13
N LEU A 127 -2.64 -12.45 -2.72
CA LEU A 127 -2.48 -11.07 -2.30
C LEU A 127 -3.00 -10.87 -0.87
N HIS A 128 -4.15 -11.47 -0.54
CA HIS A 128 -4.70 -11.45 0.82
C HIS A 128 -3.77 -12.08 1.85
N ASP A 129 -3.26 -13.28 1.60
CA ASP A 129 -2.34 -13.97 2.52
C ASP A 129 -1.11 -13.12 2.82
N VAL A 130 -0.50 -12.54 1.78
CA VAL A 130 0.67 -11.66 1.93
C VAL A 130 0.33 -10.40 2.72
N MET A 131 -0.81 -9.76 2.42
CA MET A 131 -1.22 -8.57 3.16
C MET A 131 -1.41 -8.89 4.64
N VAL A 132 -2.12 -9.97 4.96
CA VAL A 132 -2.37 -10.37 6.36
C VAL A 132 -1.06 -10.69 7.10
N GLN A 133 -0.12 -11.40 6.47
CA GLN A 133 1.19 -11.67 7.07
C GLN A 133 1.99 -10.38 7.34
N CYS A 134 1.96 -9.43 6.41
CA CYS A 134 2.61 -8.14 6.58
C CYS A 134 1.94 -7.29 7.68
N LEU A 135 0.60 -7.26 7.71
CA LEU A 135 -0.18 -6.55 8.73
C LEU A 135 0.06 -7.13 10.12
N PHE A 136 0.19 -8.45 10.24
CA PHE A 136 0.59 -9.12 11.48
C PHE A 136 1.93 -8.60 11.99
N GLN A 137 2.93 -8.46 11.11
CA GLN A 137 4.23 -7.90 11.49
C GLN A 137 4.14 -6.42 11.85
N LEU A 138 3.30 -5.63 11.16
CA LEU A 138 3.08 -4.22 11.48
C LEU A 138 2.44 -4.03 12.85
N LEU A 139 1.50 -4.89 13.25
CA LEU A 139 0.89 -4.88 14.59
C LEU A 139 1.86 -5.29 15.71
N GLN A 140 3.07 -5.74 15.41
CA GLN A 140 4.09 -5.97 16.44
C GLN A 140 4.87 -4.69 16.80
N PHE A 141 4.72 -3.62 16.01
CA PHE A 141 5.32 -2.33 16.35
C PHE A 141 4.57 -1.67 17.51
N GLN A 142 5.29 -0.83 18.26
CA GLN A 142 4.71 0.00 19.34
C GLN A 142 4.24 1.38 18.83
N ASP A 143 4.30 1.60 17.53
CA ASP A 143 3.95 2.88 16.93
C ASP A 143 2.46 2.94 16.64
N HIS A 144 1.78 3.83 17.34
CA HIS A 144 0.32 3.99 17.26
C HIS A 144 -0.18 4.26 15.82
N GLU A 145 0.53 5.08 15.03
CA GLU A 145 0.10 5.39 13.65
C GLU A 145 0.21 4.16 12.73
N VAL A 146 1.25 3.35 12.93
CA VAL A 146 1.42 2.07 12.22
C VAL A 146 0.27 1.12 12.58
N CYS A 147 0.00 0.93 13.87
CA CYS A 147 -1.04 0.00 14.34
C CYS A 147 -2.42 0.41 13.85
N LYS A 148 -2.78 1.69 13.99
CA LYS A 148 -4.07 2.22 13.51
C LYS A 148 -4.25 2.02 12.00
N SER A 149 -3.20 2.30 11.22
CA SER A 149 -3.23 2.08 9.77
C SER A 149 -3.36 0.60 9.40
N ALA A 150 -2.67 -0.27 10.14
CA ALA A 150 -2.73 -1.72 9.92
C ALA A 150 -4.12 -2.29 10.25
N ILE A 151 -4.73 -1.85 11.36
CA ILE A 151 -6.11 -2.22 11.72
C ILE A 151 -7.07 -1.76 10.63
N GLY A 152 -7.00 -0.49 10.20
CA GLY A 152 -7.86 0.02 9.13
C GLY A 152 -7.73 -0.77 7.82
N ALA A 153 -6.52 -1.21 7.47
CA ALA A 153 -6.30 -2.07 6.31
C ALA A 153 -6.94 -3.46 6.47
N LEU A 154 -6.91 -4.06 7.67
CA LEU A 154 -7.58 -5.33 7.95
C LEU A 154 -9.09 -5.21 7.78
N VAL A 155 -9.70 -4.13 8.25
CA VAL A 155 -11.14 -3.88 8.08
C VAL A 155 -11.51 -3.78 6.60
N GLY A 156 -10.72 -3.05 5.80
CA GLY A 156 -10.94 -2.95 4.36
C GLY A 156 -10.84 -4.31 3.65
N ILE A 157 -10.03 -5.23 4.17
CA ILE A 157 -9.95 -6.61 3.66
C ILE A 157 -11.21 -7.42 4.03
N THR A 158 -11.69 -7.33 5.27
CA THR A 158 -12.76 -8.22 5.77
C THR A 158 -14.18 -7.73 5.52
N CYS A 159 -14.39 -6.40 5.43
CA CYS A 159 -15.73 -5.80 5.39
C CYS A 159 -16.15 -5.28 4.01
N GLU A 160 -15.20 -4.90 3.15
CA GLU A 160 -15.51 -4.31 1.83
C GLU A 160 -15.52 -5.34 0.68
N SER A 161 -15.21 -6.60 0.96
CA SER A 161 -15.03 -7.61 -0.08
C SER A 161 -16.29 -8.43 -0.37
N SER A 162 -16.50 -8.80 -1.62
CA SER A 162 -17.60 -9.69 -2.02
C SER A 162 -17.36 -11.18 -1.72
N ASN A 163 -16.15 -11.54 -1.25
CA ASN A 163 -15.70 -12.92 -0.95
C ASN A 163 -15.39 -13.06 0.54
N GLU A 164 -16.28 -12.54 1.38
CA GLU A 164 -16.05 -12.35 2.81
C GLU A 164 -15.65 -13.64 3.55
N SER A 165 -16.13 -14.82 3.15
CA SER A 165 -15.90 -16.05 3.92
C SER A 165 -14.46 -16.56 3.83
N ALA A 166 -13.89 -16.67 2.62
CA ALA A 166 -12.52 -17.15 2.43
C ALA A 166 -11.49 -16.15 2.98
N GLN A 167 -11.76 -14.85 2.85
CA GLN A 167 -10.85 -13.81 3.32
C GLN A 167 -10.86 -13.69 4.84
N ARG A 168 -12.04 -13.79 5.47
CA ARG A 168 -12.15 -13.90 6.94
C ARG A 168 -11.41 -15.12 7.46
N GLN A 169 -11.48 -16.25 6.77
CA GLN A 169 -10.74 -17.46 7.17
C GLN A 169 -9.22 -17.24 7.17
N ILE A 170 -8.65 -16.56 6.16
CA ILE A 170 -7.22 -16.22 6.14
C ILE A 170 -6.83 -15.35 7.35
N VAL A 171 -7.67 -14.38 7.70
CA VAL A 171 -7.44 -13.52 8.88
C VAL A 171 -7.49 -14.35 10.17
N LEU A 172 -8.48 -15.24 10.31
CA LEU A 172 -8.60 -16.13 11.47
C LEU A 172 -7.39 -17.06 11.60
N ASP A 173 -7.00 -17.72 10.52
CA ASP A 173 -5.90 -18.69 10.49
C ASP A 173 -4.54 -18.03 10.74
N SER A 174 -4.40 -16.74 10.43
CA SER A 174 -3.18 -15.99 10.70
C SER A 174 -2.91 -15.73 12.19
N GLY A 175 -3.92 -15.88 13.04
CA GLY A 175 -3.81 -15.59 14.48
C GLY A 175 -3.58 -14.11 14.78
N ILE A 176 -3.99 -13.20 13.89
CA ILE A 176 -3.79 -11.75 14.06
C ILE A 176 -4.74 -11.10 15.07
N LEU A 177 -5.89 -11.73 15.34
CA LEU A 177 -6.94 -11.17 16.21
C LEU A 177 -6.47 -10.80 17.63
N PRO A 178 -5.68 -11.60 18.35
CA PRO A 178 -5.19 -11.22 19.68
C PRO A 178 -4.34 -9.93 19.66
N LEU A 179 -3.57 -9.69 18.59
CA LEU A 179 -2.81 -8.45 18.43
C LEU A 179 -3.74 -7.27 18.17
N VAL A 180 -4.76 -7.46 17.34
CA VAL A 180 -5.80 -6.46 17.11
C VAL A 180 -6.47 -6.08 18.43
N PHE A 181 -6.98 -7.04 19.20
CA PHE A 181 -7.60 -6.78 20.52
C PHE A 181 -6.68 -6.06 21.50
N LYS A 182 -5.40 -6.42 21.54
CA LYS A 182 -4.42 -5.76 22.39
C LYS A 182 -4.30 -4.25 22.09
N HIS A 183 -4.21 -3.87 20.82
CA HIS A 183 -4.09 -2.46 20.45
C HIS A 183 -5.41 -1.69 20.58
N LEU A 184 -6.55 -2.38 20.56
CA LEU A 184 -7.86 -1.78 20.77
C LEU A 184 -8.17 -1.50 22.25
N SER A 185 -7.64 -2.32 23.16
CA SER A 185 -7.79 -2.05 24.60
C SER A 185 -6.98 -0.83 25.06
N ASP A 186 -5.97 -0.44 24.28
CA ASP A 186 -5.08 0.68 24.60
C ASP A 186 -5.61 2.03 24.07
N ASP A 187 -6.55 2.04 23.11
CA ASP A 187 -7.14 3.25 22.50
C ASP A 187 -8.68 3.28 22.63
N CYS A 188 -9.19 4.09 23.56
CA CYS A 188 -10.63 4.31 23.72
C CYS A 188 -11.26 5.10 22.55
N ASP A 189 -12.39 4.57 22.07
CA ASP A 189 -13.52 5.20 21.35
C ASP A 189 -13.60 5.20 19.81
N ASN A 190 -12.52 5.12 19.02
CA ASN A 190 -12.66 5.15 17.53
C ASN A 190 -12.23 3.89 16.77
N MET A 191 -11.67 2.87 17.44
CA MET A 191 -11.21 1.65 16.75
C MET A 191 -12.05 0.39 17.07
N MET A 192 -12.90 0.42 18.10
CA MET A 192 -13.76 -0.73 18.44
C MET A 192 -14.84 -1.01 17.38
N GLU A 193 -15.47 0.02 16.81
CA GLU A 193 -16.50 -0.15 15.77
C GLU A 193 -15.91 -0.79 14.50
N LEU A 194 -14.67 -0.43 14.17
CA LEU A 194 -13.88 -0.97 13.06
C LEU A 194 -13.43 -2.43 13.31
N ALA A 195 -13.10 -2.79 14.54
CA ALA A 195 -12.67 -4.14 14.86
C ALA A 195 -13.83 -5.13 15.04
N LEU A 196 -14.99 -4.65 15.50
CA LEU A 196 -16.21 -5.46 15.62
C LEU A 196 -16.80 -5.85 14.25
N SER A 197 -16.36 -5.21 13.16
CA SER A 197 -16.74 -5.57 11.80
C SER A 197 -15.82 -6.60 11.13
N VAL A 198 -14.65 -6.91 11.73
CA VAL A 198 -13.72 -7.97 11.31
C VAL A 198 -14.22 -9.34 11.78
#